data_AF-A0A497MV02-F1
#
_entry.id   AF-A0A497MV02-F1
#
_cell.length_a   1.000
_cell.length_b   1.000
_cell.length_c   1.000
_cell.angle_alpha   90.00
_cell.angle_beta   90.00
_cell.angle_gamma   90.00
#
_symmetry.space_group_name_H-M   'P 1'
#
loop_
_entity.id
_entity.type
_entity.pdbx_description
1 polymer ?
#
loop_
_entity_poly.entity_id
_entity_poly.type
_entity_poly.pdbx_seq_one_letter_code
_entity_poly.pdbx_strand_id
1 'polypeptide(L)'
;MRVPRSVFEVSPPIPLVGCIAFGLIDRGTNVIQVRPTSLCVLSCVFCSTNAGPKSKIRQTEYTVPLDYLIEEMDKIVEYKGRHGIEAHIDTVGDPFTYPHLAELVHQLNQIKGVETVSLQTHGALFNEKILDELSSAGLTRINLSIDALNPELARRLTDTDWYDVTRVMKLAEYIVENTRIDLLVAPVWVPGWNDEEIPKIIRWTIDLGAGKRFPPLGIQKYEVHKHGRKPKGMRYVSWRDFRRKLEEWENLFQTKLRLNREDFGIHKRQMLPIPYRRFETIRVKTVAPGWLKHEKLAVAPNNDRAITLVNAEHIPIGSKIKARILTNKHNIYLAEPLV
;
A
#
# COMPACT_ATOMS: atom_id res chain seq x y z
N MET A 1 -1.63 -28.46 6.67
CA MET A 1 -0.83 -27.22 6.80
C MET A 1 -0.61 -26.63 5.42
N ARG A 2 -0.82 -25.31 5.23
CA ARG A 2 -0.47 -24.66 3.95
C ARG A 2 1.03 -24.40 3.95
N VAL A 3 1.72 -24.80 2.88
CA VAL A 3 3.14 -24.49 2.69
C VAL A 3 3.29 -22.96 2.68
N PRO A 4 4.21 -22.38 3.48
CA PRO A 4 4.48 -20.95 3.44
C PRO A 4 4.91 -20.55 2.02
N ARG A 5 4.41 -19.42 1.53
CA ARG A 5 4.77 -18.92 0.20
C ARG A 5 6.25 -18.54 0.21
N SER A 6 6.95 -18.81 -0.89
CA SER A 6 8.32 -18.36 -1.06
C SER A 6 8.38 -16.84 -1.01
N VAL A 7 9.40 -16.31 -0.34
CA VAL A 7 9.75 -14.88 -0.41
C VAL A 7 10.91 -14.76 -1.39
N PHE A 8 10.75 -13.94 -2.43
CA PHE A 8 11.76 -13.64 -3.42
C PHE A 8 12.34 -12.25 -3.16
N GLU A 9 13.66 -12.16 -3.03
CA GLU A 9 14.36 -10.89 -2.88
C GLU A 9 14.54 -10.22 -4.26
N VAL A 10 14.03 -9.00 -4.40
CA VAL A 10 14.15 -8.21 -5.62
C VAL A 10 15.41 -7.37 -5.57
N SER A 11 16.49 -7.94 -6.07
CA SER A 11 17.83 -7.34 -6.09
C SER A 11 18.24 -6.98 -7.54
N PRO A 12 19.27 -6.13 -7.73
CA PRO A 12 19.82 -5.86 -9.05
C PRO A 12 20.11 -7.16 -9.82
N PRO A 13 19.81 -7.23 -11.14
CA PRO A 13 19.43 -6.13 -12.02
C PRO A 13 17.91 -5.95 -12.21
N ILE A 14 17.07 -6.41 -11.26
CA ILE A 14 15.60 -6.27 -11.40
C ILE A 14 15.17 -4.83 -11.07
N PRO A 15 14.51 -4.10 -11.98
CA PRO A 15 14.14 -2.70 -11.74
C PRO A 15 13.05 -2.57 -10.68
N LEU A 16 13.13 -1.54 -9.84
CA LEU A 16 12.10 -1.25 -8.82
C LEU A 16 10.89 -0.48 -9.36
N VAL A 17 10.92 -0.08 -10.64
CA VAL A 17 9.78 0.54 -11.33
C VAL A 17 9.23 -0.46 -12.35
N GLY A 18 7.93 -0.72 -12.33
CA GLY A 18 7.32 -1.63 -13.30
C GLY A 18 6.26 -2.58 -12.74
N CYS A 19 6.42 -2.96 -11.48
CA CYS A 19 5.56 -3.93 -10.81
C CYS A 19 4.69 -3.25 -9.75
N ILE A 20 3.45 -3.71 -9.59
CA ILE A 20 2.58 -3.22 -8.53
C ILE A 20 2.95 -3.79 -7.15
N ALA A 21 3.62 -4.93 -7.07
CA ALA A 21 3.76 -5.67 -5.81
C ALA A 21 4.93 -5.19 -4.92
N PHE A 22 5.91 -4.49 -5.49
CA PHE A 22 7.14 -4.06 -4.82
C PHE A 22 7.70 -2.78 -5.46
N GLY A 23 8.73 -2.21 -4.84
CA GLY A 23 9.54 -1.14 -5.41
C GLY A 23 8.89 0.24 -5.29
N LEU A 24 8.96 1.02 -6.36
CA LEU A 24 8.61 2.45 -6.38
C LEU A 24 7.56 2.73 -7.45
N ILE A 25 6.45 3.36 -7.05
CA ILE A 25 5.38 3.72 -7.99
C ILE A 25 5.22 5.25 -8.03
N ASP A 26 5.41 5.81 -9.22
CA ASP A 26 5.18 7.23 -9.52
C ASP A 26 3.90 7.42 -10.33
N ARG A 27 2.97 8.23 -9.81
CA ARG A 27 1.69 8.55 -10.44
C ARG A 27 1.62 9.98 -10.99
N GLY A 28 2.76 10.65 -11.16
CA GLY A 28 2.82 12.03 -11.67
C GLY A 28 2.50 13.09 -10.61
N THR A 29 2.76 12.77 -9.34
CA THR A 29 2.60 13.66 -8.19
C THR A 29 3.91 13.74 -7.40
N ASN A 30 3.96 14.60 -6.38
CA ASN A 30 5.05 14.62 -5.41
C ASN A 30 5.07 13.42 -4.45
N VAL A 31 3.99 12.63 -4.40
CA VAL A 31 3.95 11.37 -3.63
C VAL A 31 4.56 10.23 -4.44
N ILE A 32 5.57 9.57 -3.87
CA ILE A 32 6.13 8.31 -4.35
C ILE A 32 5.67 7.19 -3.41
N GLN A 33 5.07 6.17 -4.00
CA GLN A 33 4.65 4.96 -3.31
C GLN A 33 5.86 4.04 -3.13
N VAL A 34 6.19 3.67 -1.89
CA VAL A 34 7.36 2.87 -1.52
C VAL A 34 6.90 1.52 -0.99
N ARG A 35 7.26 0.43 -1.66
CA ARG A 35 6.78 -0.93 -1.38
C ARG A 35 7.95 -1.87 -1.10
N PRO A 36 8.49 -1.86 0.12
CA PRO A 36 9.65 -2.67 0.48
C PRO A 36 9.32 -4.17 0.59
N THR A 37 8.05 -4.51 0.83
CA THR A 37 7.59 -5.89 1.01
C THR A 37 6.17 -6.06 0.46
N SER A 38 5.83 -7.28 0.06
CA SER A 38 4.45 -7.65 -0.26
C SER A 38 3.77 -8.49 0.84
N LEU A 39 4.50 -8.88 1.87
CA LEU A 39 4.00 -9.73 2.96
C LEU A 39 2.88 -9.05 3.75
N CYS A 40 1.97 -9.85 4.29
CA CYS A 40 0.87 -9.38 5.13
C CYS A 40 0.51 -10.45 6.16
N VAL A 41 0.24 -10.02 7.39
CA VAL A 41 -0.18 -10.92 8.48
C VAL A 41 -1.71 -11.09 8.57
N LEU A 42 -2.46 -10.13 8.01
CA LEU A 42 -3.93 -10.15 8.02
C LEU A 42 -4.55 -10.73 6.75
N SER A 43 -5.82 -11.11 6.82
CA SER A 43 -6.59 -11.68 5.72
C SER A 43 -7.90 -10.93 5.41
N CYS A 44 -7.90 -9.60 5.51
CA CYS A 44 -9.12 -8.79 5.48
C CYS A 44 -10.07 -9.11 4.31
N VAL A 45 -11.35 -9.35 4.62
CA VAL A 45 -12.36 -9.83 3.67
C VAL A 45 -12.63 -8.87 2.50
N PHE A 46 -12.24 -7.61 2.65
CA PHE A 46 -12.37 -6.52 1.68
C PHE A 46 -11.04 -6.13 1.02
N CYS A 47 -9.95 -6.85 1.30
CA CYS A 47 -8.61 -6.52 0.82
C CYS A 47 -8.53 -6.49 -0.71
N SER A 48 -8.16 -5.34 -1.26
CA SER A 48 -8.03 -5.08 -2.71
C SER A 48 -6.96 -5.95 -3.40
N THR A 49 -5.94 -6.36 -2.65
CA THR A 49 -4.79 -7.14 -3.12
C THR A 49 -4.87 -8.63 -2.77
N ASN A 50 -5.90 -9.05 -2.03
CA ASN A 50 -6.06 -10.43 -1.55
C ASN A 50 -4.78 -10.95 -0.85
N ALA A 51 -4.19 -10.09 -0.01
CA ALA A 51 -2.96 -10.35 0.69
C ALA A 51 -3.11 -11.34 1.86
N GLY A 52 -1.97 -11.82 2.35
CA GLY A 52 -1.88 -12.54 3.61
C GLY A 52 -2.12 -14.04 3.56
N PRO A 53 -2.14 -14.70 4.72
CA PRO A 53 -2.01 -16.16 4.81
C PRO A 53 -3.15 -16.92 4.15
N LYS A 54 -4.39 -16.40 4.21
CA LYS A 54 -5.57 -17.08 3.65
C LYS A 54 -5.70 -16.96 2.13
N SER A 55 -4.89 -16.15 1.46
CA SER A 55 -4.93 -16.00 -0.01
C SER A 55 -4.77 -17.35 -0.75
N LYS A 56 -5.56 -17.55 -1.80
CA LYS A 56 -5.49 -18.75 -2.64
C LYS A 56 -4.88 -18.51 -4.01
N ILE A 57 -4.67 -17.24 -4.36
CA ILE A 57 -4.18 -16.80 -5.68
C ILE A 57 -2.74 -16.29 -5.63
N ARG A 58 -2.22 -15.90 -4.47
CA ARG A 58 -0.80 -15.52 -4.31
C ARG A 58 0.09 -16.75 -4.39
N GLN A 59 1.18 -16.62 -5.13
CA GLN A 59 2.18 -17.68 -5.32
C GLN A 59 3.50 -17.34 -4.62
N THR A 60 3.98 -16.10 -4.79
CA THR A 60 5.26 -15.63 -4.26
C THR A 60 5.08 -14.27 -3.61
N GLU A 61 5.83 -14.01 -2.55
CA GLU A 61 5.94 -12.71 -1.90
C GLU A 61 7.28 -12.08 -2.29
N TYR A 62 7.36 -10.75 -2.29
CA TYR A 62 8.57 -10.01 -2.59
C TYR A 62 9.05 -9.24 -1.38
N THR A 63 10.37 -9.11 -1.28
CA THR A 63 11.06 -8.15 -0.40
C THR A 63 12.13 -7.43 -1.21
N VAL A 64 12.42 -6.18 -0.88
CA VAL A 64 13.44 -5.37 -1.54
C VAL A 64 14.55 -5.06 -0.54
N PRO A 65 15.84 -5.27 -0.89
CA PRO A 65 16.95 -4.82 -0.05
C PRO A 65 16.88 -3.32 0.23
N LEU A 66 17.18 -2.93 1.48
CA LEU A 66 17.05 -1.55 1.93
C LEU A 66 17.88 -0.59 1.09
N ASP A 67 19.18 -0.86 0.97
CA ASP A 67 20.13 0.02 0.27
C ASP A 67 19.70 0.23 -1.19
N TYR A 68 19.30 -0.85 -1.87
CA TYR A 68 18.83 -0.77 -3.25
C TYR A 68 17.55 0.07 -3.39
N LEU A 69 16.61 -0.06 -2.45
CA LEU A 69 15.39 0.73 -2.43
C LEU A 69 15.67 2.23 -2.23
N ILE A 70 16.62 2.56 -1.34
CA ILE A 70 17.02 3.93 -1.05
C ILE A 70 17.75 4.55 -2.24
N GLU A 71 18.68 3.83 -2.88
CA GLU A 71 19.38 4.28 -4.09
C GLU A 71 18.42 4.61 -5.22
N GLU A 72 17.45 3.72 -5.50
CA GLU A 72 16.46 3.96 -6.55
C GLU A 72 15.47 5.09 -6.18
N MET A 73 15.14 5.25 -4.89
CA MET A 73 14.31 6.35 -4.42
C MET A 73 15.01 7.70 -4.62
N ASP A 74 16.30 7.80 -4.29
CA ASP A 74 17.07 9.05 -4.47
C ASP A 74 17.11 9.48 -5.95
N LYS A 75 17.29 8.52 -6.88
CA LYS A 75 17.22 8.79 -8.33
C LYS A 75 15.87 9.36 -8.77
N ILE A 76 14.76 8.83 -8.23
CA ILE A 76 13.42 9.37 -8.54
C ILE A 76 13.23 10.76 -7.92
N VAL A 77 13.68 10.97 -6.68
CA VAL A 77 13.59 12.27 -6.00
C VAL A 77 14.38 13.34 -6.75
N GLU A 78 15.56 12.99 -7.25
CA GLU A 78 16.37 13.84 -8.12
C GLU A 78 15.63 14.24 -9.39
N TYR A 79 15.11 13.25 -10.13
CA TYR A 79 14.33 13.49 -11.34
C TYR A 79 13.11 14.41 -11.09
N LYS A 80 12.56 14.39 -9.86
CA LYS A 80 11.39 15.20 -9.48
C LYS A 80 11.73 16.55 -8.86
N GLY A 81 13.03 16.90 -8.81
CA GLY A 81 13.53 18.22 -8.46
C GLY A 81 13.87 18.41 -6.98
N ARG A 82 14.01 17.34 -6.19
CA ARG A 82 14.49 17.37 -4.79
C ARG A 82 13.79 18.38 -3.87
N HIS A 83 12.46 18.50 -3.95
CA HIS A 83 11.69 19.40 -3.09
C HIS A 83 10.24 18.92 -2.93
N GLY A 84 9.71 18.96 -1.71
CA GLY A 84 8.31 18.67 -1.40
C GLY A 84 7.86 17.24 -1.68
N ILE A 85 8.78 16.26 -1.67
CA ILE A 85 8.46 14.86 -1.94
C ILE A 85 7.91 14.17 -0.69
N GLU A 86 6.84 13.40 -0.87
CA GLU A 86 6.34 12.46 0.13
C GLU A 86 6.76 11.04 -0.26
N ALA A 87 7.45 10.35 0.64
CA ALA A 87 7.69 8.92 0.56
C ALA A 87 6.56 8.18 1.30
N HIS A 88 5.61 7.65 0.55
CA HIS A 88 4.43 6.98 1.11
C HIS A 88 4.59 5.46 1.07
N ILE A 89 4.81 4.84 2.22
CA ILE A 89 4.99 3.39 2.36
C ILE A 89 3.61 2.70 2.33
N ASP A 90 3.17 2.31 1.12
CA ASP A 90 1.87 1.69 0.85
C ASP A 90 2.02 0.29 0.23
N THR A 91 2.51 -0.67 1.03
CA THR A 91 2.71 -2.03 0.53
C THR A 91 1.40 -2.67 0.04
N VAL A 92 1.49 -3.66 -0.86
CA VAL A 92 0.33 -4.52 -1.18
C VAL A 92 -0.07 -5.45 -0.02
N GLY A 93 0.72 -5.47 1.06
CA GLY A 93 0.46 -6.16 2.30
C GLY A 93 0.50 -5.21 3.50
N ASP A 94 1.32 -5.51 4.52
CA ASP A 94 1.52 -4.61 5.66
C ASP A 94 3.01 -4.24 5.83
N PRO A 95 3.36 -2.93 5.92
CA PRO A 95 4.76 -2.48 6.05
C PRO A 95 5.50 -3.04 7.26
N PHE A 96 4.80 -3.38 8.36
CA PHE A 96 5.43 -3.93 9.57
C PHE A 96 5.96 -5.35 9.40
N THR A 97 5.70 -5.97 8.24
CA THR A 97 6.36 -7.22 7.87
C THR A 97 7.77 -7.02 7.31
N TYR A 98 8.19 -5.77 7.06
CA TYR A 98 9.53 -5.46 6.60
C TYR A 98 10.50 -5.33 7.78
N PRO A 99 11.57 -6.14 7.86
CA PRO A 99 12.44 -6.19 9.04
C PRO A 99 13.22 -4.89 9.30
N HIS A 100 13.45 -4.08 8.26
CA HIS A 100 14.21 -2.82 8.36
C HIS A 100 13.31 -1.58 8.30
N LEU A 101 12.06 -1.65 8.78
CA LEU A 101 11.09 -0.55 8.61
C LEU A 101 11.55 0.78 9.25
N ALA A 102 12.07 0.76 10.48
CA ALA A 102 12.56 1.97 11.13
C ALA A 102 13.76 2.58 10.41
N GLU A 103 14.68 1.73 9.93
CA GLU A 103 15.85 2.16 9.18
C GLU A 103 15.48 2.69 7.79
N LEU A 104 14.50 2.09 7.12
CA LEU A 104 13.90 2.61 5.90
C LEU A 104 13.35 4.02 6.10
N VAL A 105 12.57 4.24 7.16
CA VAL A 105 12.05 5.58 7.49
C VAL A 105 13.19 6.57 7.71
N HIS A 106 14.20 6.18 8.49
CA HIS A 106 15.36 7.04 8.77
C HIS A 106 16.10 7.44 7.48
N GLN A 107 16.44 6.46 6.63
CA GLN A 107 17.17 6.72 5.38
C GLN A 107 16.34 7.50 4.37
N LEU A 108 15.02 7.26 4.27
CA LEU A 108 14.12 8.08 3.44
C LEU A 108 14.14 9.56 3.86
N ASN A 109 14.18 9.83 5.16
CA ASN A 109 14.29 11.21 5.69
C ASN A 109 15.65 11.86 5.39
N GLN A 110 16.71 11.09 5.13
CA GLN A 110 18.02 11.64 4.74
C GLN A 110 18.09 12.00 3.25
N ILE A 111 17.15 11.54 2.43
CA ILE A 111 17.12 11.86 1.00
C ILE A 111 16.73 13.34 0.83
N LYS A 112 17.66 14.15 0.32
CA LYS A 112 17.43 15.58 0.06
C LYS A 112 16.22 15.77 -0.85
N GLY A 113 15.19 16.43 -0.30
CA GLY A 113 13.94 16.74 -0.98
C GLY A 113 12.73 15.94 -0.52
N VAL A 114 12.94 14.87 0.27
CA VAL A 114 11.88 14.18 1.00
C VAL A 114 11.55 15.00 2.25
N GLU A 115 10.28 15.40 2.39
CA GLU A 115 9.80 16.25 3.48
C GLU A 115 8.70 15.57 4.30
N THR A 116 8.20 14.43 3.84
CA THR A 116 7.18 13.64 4.53
C THR A 116 7.44 12.17 4.26
N VAL A 117 7.57 11.39 5.32
CA VAL A 117 7.54 9.92 5.26
C VAL A 117 6.26 9.47 5.96
N SER A 118 5.41 8.76 5.24
CA SER A 118 4.13 8.29 5.77
C SER A 118 3.94 6.81 5.47
N LEU A 119 3.16 6.08 6.27
CA LEU A 119 2.88 4.67 6.04
C LEU A 119 1.42 4.32 6.28
N GLN A 120 0.97 3.19 5.72
CA GLN A 120 -0.37 2.65 5.92
C GLN A 120 -0.30 1.28 6.61
N THR A 121 -1.14 1.04 7.61
CA THR A 121 -1.16 -0.24 8.35
C THR A 121 -2.50 -0.45 9.07
N HIS A 122 -2.80 -1.69 9.45
CA HIS A 122 -3.90 -1.99 10.38
C HIS A 122 -3.41 -2.04 11.85
N GLY A 123 -2.14 -1.77 12.11
CA GLY A 123 -1.58 -1.75 13.46
C GLY A 123 -1.43 -3.14 14.12
N ALA A 124 -1.69 -4.22 13.39
CA ALA A 124 -1.68 -5.58 13.93
C ALA A 124 -0.34 -6.00 14.57
N LEU A 125 0.75 -5.38 14.14
CA LEU A 125 2.11 -5.64 14.61
C LEU A 125 2.69 -4.49 15.46
N PHE A 126 1.88 -3.48 15.80
CA PHE A 126 2.33 -2.37 16.64
C PHE A 126 2.78 -2.85 18.02
N ASN A 127 3.80 -2.20 18.54
CA ASN A 127 4.17 -2.20 19.95
C ASN A 127 4.83 -0.84 20.26
N GLU A 128 4.90 -0.46 21.52
CA GLU A 128 5.43 0.86 21.92
C GLU A 128 6.86 1.07 21.39
N LYS A 129 7.73 0.05 21.56
CA LYS A 129 9.12 0.11 21.09
C LYS A 129 9.25 0.44 19.60
N ILE A 130 8.53 -0.26 18.72
CA ILE A 130 8.61 0.02 17.27
C ILE A 130 8.02 1.39 16.92
N LEU A 131 7.01 1.87 17.66
CA LEU A 131 6.44 3.21 17.48
C LEU A 131 7.44 4.30 17.90
N ASP A 132 8.17 4.09 18.99
CA ASP A 132 9.25 4.98 19.43
C ASP A 132 10.41 5.02 18.44
N GLU A 133 10.80 3.86 17.92
CA GLU A 133 11.82 3.74 16.87
C GLU A 133 11.40 4.49 15.61
N LEU A 134 10.14 4.34 15.16
CA LEU A 134 9.60 5.05 14.00
C LEU A 134 9.49 6.57 14.24
N SER A 135 9.07 6.98 15.43
CA SER A 135 9.01 8.40 15.80
C SER A 135 10.40 9.02 15.82
N SER A 136 11.39 8.30 16.34
CA SER A 136 12.80 8.74 16.39
C SER A 136 13.44 8.76 15.01
N ALA A 137 13.07 7.82 14.14
CA ALA A 137 13.48 7.79 12.73
C ALA A 137 12.88 8.93 11.90
N GLY A 138 11.90 9.67 12.45
CA GLY A 138 11.25 10.80 11.81
C GLY A 138 10.03 10.43 10.97
N LEU A 139 9.33 9.34 11.28
CA LEU A 139 8.06 9.02 10.61
C LEU A 139 7.07 10.18 10.82
N THR A 140 6.57 10.74 9.72
CA THR A 140 5.72 11.93 9.77
C THR A 140 4.26 11.59 10.05
N ARG A 141 3.73 10.54 9.40
CA ARG A 141 2.31 10.19 9.49
C ARG A 141 2.05 8.69 9.42
N ILE A 142 1.16 8.20 10.28
CA ILE A 142 0.56 6.87 10.15
C ILE A 142 -0.89 7.03 9.67
N ASN A 143 -1.23 6.32 8.59
CA ASN A 143 -2.60 6.08 8.18
C ASN A 143 -3.04 4.72 8.77
N LEU A 144 -3.76 4.76 9.90
CA LEU A 144 -4.17 3.58 10.66
C LEU A 144 -5.56 3.11 10.26
N SER A 145 -5.67 1.92 9.66
CA SER A 145 -6.95 1.30 9.30
C SER A 145 -7.56 0.59 10.50
N ILE A 146 -8.65 1.15 11.04
CA ILE A 146 -9.49 0.52 12.06
C ILE A 146 -10.92 0.46 11.52
N ASP A 147 -11.35 -0.71 11.05
CA ASP A 147 -12.60 -0.85 10.32
C ASP A 147 -13.82 -1.18 11.22
N ALA A 148 -13.57 -1.52 12.48
CA ALA A 148 -14.57 -1.71 13.53
C ALA A 148 -13.89 -1.55 14.89
N LEU A 149 -14.55 -0.89 15.85
CA LEU A 149 -14.14 -0.84 17.26
C LEU A 149 -14.59 -2.10 18.01
N ASN A 150 -15.66 -2.74 17.55
CA ASN A 150 -16.11 -4.02 18.11
C ASN A 150 -15.09 -5.14 17.81
N PRO A 151 -14.53 -5.83 18.82
CA PRO A 151 -13.48 -6.83 18.60
C PRO A 151 -13.90 -8.03 17.77
N GLU A 152 -15.14 -8.50 17.90
CA GLU A 152 -15.65 -9.63 17.13
C GLU A 152 -15.79 -9.26 15.64
N LEU A 153 -16.41 -8.10 15.36
CA LEU A 153 -16.54 -7.60 14.01
C LEU A 153 -15.17 -7.29 13.39
N ALA A 154 -14.24 -6.73 14.14
CA ALA A 154 -12.88 -6.47 13.69
C ALA A 154 -12.14 -7.75 13.27
N ARG A 155 -12.26 -8.85 14.04
CA ARG A 155 -11.73 -10.18 13.65
C ARG A 155 -12.42 -10.73 12.41
N ARG A 156 -13.74 -10.56 12.28
CA ARG A 156 -14.49 -10.99 11.08
C ARG A 156 -14.09 -10.21 9.84
N LEU A 157 -13.88 -8.90 9.97
CA LEU A 157 -13.45 -8.01 8.90
C LEU A 157 -12.01 -8.31 8.45
N THR A 158 -11.11 -8.57 9.39
CA THR A 158 -9.71 -8.95 9.11
C THR A 158 -9.55 -10.44 8.75
N ASP A 159 -10.60 -11.25 8.92
CA ASP A 159 -10.58 -12.71 8.80
C ASP A 159 -9.39 -13.34 9.55
N THR A 160 -9.11 -12.84 10.75
CA THR A 160 -7.90 -13.17 11.53
C THR A 160 -8.25 -13.25 13.02
N ASP A 161 -8.27 -14.46 13.58
CA ASP A 161 -8.82 -14.72 14.93
C ASP A 161 -8.00 -14.10 16.06
N TRP A 162 -6.69 -13.90 15.86
CA TRP A 162 -5.81 -13.28 16.86
C TRP A 162 -5.77 -11.75 16.78
N TYR A 163 -6.42 -11.13 15.78
CA TYR A 163 -6.45 -9.68 15.66
C TYR A 163 -7.18 -9.05 16.86
N ASP A 164 -6.51 -8.11 17.53
CA ASP A 164 -7.02 -7.43 18.72
C ASP A 164 -7.07 -5.93 18.47
N VAL A 165 -8.25 -5.44 18.10
CA VAL A 165 -8.46 -4.01 17.85
C VAL A 165 -8.38 -3.18 19.12
N THR A 166 -8.69 -3.74 20.29
CA THR A 166 -8.60 -3.02 21.57
C THR A 166 -7.14 -2.67 21.87
N ARG A 167 -6.21 -3.59 21.59
CA ARG A 167 -4.77 -3.30 21.65
C ARG A 167 -4.36 -2.23 20.63
N VAL A 168 -4.86 -2.30 19.40
CA VAL A 168 -4.54 -1.30 18.36
C VAL A 168 -5.04 0.10 18.77
N MET A 169 -6.22 0.20 19.37
CA MET A 169 -6.77 1.46 19.88
C MET A 169 -5.89 2.06 20.99
N LYS A 170 -5.44 1.25 21.96
CA LYS A 170 -4.49 1.71 23.00
C LYS A 170 -3.17 2.20 22.41
N LEU A 171 -2.69 1.55 21.35
CA LEU A 171 -1.47 1.97 20.66
C LEU A 171 -1.71 3.22 19.80
N ALA A 172 -2.93 3.46 19.34
CA ALA A 172 -3.32 4.73 18.71
C ALA A 172 -3.30 5.89 19.73
N GLU A 173 -3.81 5.68 20.94
CA GLU A 173 -3.66 6.60 22.09
C GLU A 173 -2.19 6.87 22.36
N TYR A 174 -1.37 5.81 22.47
CA TYR A 174 0.06 5.94 22.66
C TYR A 174 0.74 6.82 21.59
N ILE A 175 0.41 6.62 20.30
CA ILE A 175 0.95 7.42 19.19
C ILE A 175 0.65 8.91 19.42
N VAL A 176 -0.60 9.26 19.73
CA VAL A 176 -1.03 10.65 19.86
C VAL A 176 -0.42 11.35 21.08
N GLU A 177 -0.25 10.61 22.18
CA GLU A 177 0.23 11.16 23.45
C GLU A 177 1.76 11.19 23.57
N ASN A 178 2.46 10.17 23.04
CA ASN A 178 3.87 9.92 23.35
C ASN A 178 4.82 10.11 22.16
N THR A 179 4.30 10.24 20.94
CA THR A 179 5.14 10.33 19.74
C THR A 179 4.95 11.65 18.99
N ARG A 180 5.85 11.92 18.04
CA ARG A 180 5.73 13.07 17.10
C ARG A 180 5.00 12.70 15.81
N ILE A 181 4.55 11.46 15.69
CA ILE A 181 3.91 10.93 14.50
C ILE A 181 2.48 11.47 14.45
N ASP A 182 2.09 12.06 13.32
CA ASP A 182 0.71 12.46 13.13
C ASP A 182 -0.15 11.22 12.78
N LEU A 183 -1.33 11.13 13.40
CA LEU A 183 -2.20 9.98 13.23
C LEU A 183 -3.42 10.36 12.39
N LEU A 184 -3.65 9.62 11.30
CA LEU A 184 -4.87 9.65 10.52
C LEU A 184 -5.55 8.28 10.63
N VAL A 185 -6.79 8.24 11.10
CA VAL A 185 -7.60 7.01 11.15
C VAL A 185 -8.33 6.84 9.83
N ALA A 186 -8.09 5.71 9.15
CA ALA A 186 -8.47 5.51 7.75
C ALA A 186 -9.37 4.28 7.55
N PRO A 187 -10.57 4.22 8.16
CA PRO A 187 -11.43 3.04 8.06
C PRO A 187 -11.90 2.83 6.62
N VAL A 188 -12.02 1.57 6.20
CA VAL A 188 -12.74 1.20 4.99
C VAL A 188 -14.22 1.00 5.35
N TRP A 189 -15.08 1.81 4.73
CA TRP A 189 -16.52 1.57 4.82
C TRP A 189 -16.90 0.43 3.87
N VAL A 190 -17.35 -0.68 4.45
CA VAL A 190 -17.83 -1.90 3.77
C VAL A 190 -19.35 -1.97 3.98
N PRO A 191 -20.15 -1.50 3.01
CA PRO A 191 -21.57 -1.34 3.20
C PRO A 191 -22.30 -2.67 3.47
N GLY A 192 -23.13 -2.68 4.51
CA GLY A 192 -23.82 -3.87 5.03
C GLY A 192 -22.99 -4.69 6.03
N TRP A 193 -21.73 -4.33 6.28
CA TRP A 193 -20.87 -5.03 7.24
C TRP A 193 -20.51 -4.18 8.45
N ASN A 194 -20.11 -2.91 8.24
CA ASN A 194 -19.65 -2.03 9.31
C ASN A 194 -20.31 -0.64 9.30
N ASP A 195 -21.51 -0.53 8.74
CA ASP A 195 -22.25 0.74 8.61
C ASP A 195 -22.37 1.49 9.95
N GLU A 196 -22.64 0.76 11.04
CA GLU A 196 -22.80 1.30 12.38
C GLU A 196 -21.47 1.62 13.08
N GLU A 197 -20.36 1.08 12.60
CA GLU A 197 -19.04 1.32 13.18
C GLU A 197 -18.45 2.64 12.71
N ILE A 198 -18.71 3.06 11.46
CA ILE A 198 -18.12 4.29 10.91
C ILE A 198 -18.43 5.52 11.78
N PRO A 199 -19.68 5.80 12.21
CA PRO A 199 -19.98 6.89 13.14
C PRO A 199 -19.25 6.77 14.49
N LYS A 200 -19.06 5.55 15.00
CA LYS A 200 -18.35 5.31 16.27
C LYS A 200 -16.86 5.59 16.12
N ILE A 201 -16.26 5.16 15.00
CA ILE A 201 -14.86 5.42 14.66
C ILE A 201 -14.61 6.91 14.49
N ILE A 202 -15.52 7.64 13.84
CA ILE A 202 -15.41 9.10 13.70
C ILE A 202 -15.34 9.74 15.10
N ARG A 203 -16.31 9.43 15.98
CA ARG A 203 -16.34 9.97 17.35
C ARG A 203 -15.09 9.63 18.13
N TRP A 204 -14.72 8.35 18.16
CA TRP A 204 -13.51 7.88 18.83
C TRP A 204 -12.25 8.60 18.34
N THR A 205 -12.14 8.84 17.03
CA THR A 205 -10.97 9.52 16.45
C THR A 205 -10.91 11.01 16.84
N ILE A 206 -12.06 11.68 16.95
CA ILE A 206 -12.15 13.06 17.45
C ILE A 206 -11.73 13.10 18.92
N ASP A 207 -12.30 12.22 19.74
CA ASP A 207 -12.03 12.15 21.18
C ASP A 207 -10.55 11.83 21.46
N LEU A 208 -9.94 11.01 20.60
CA LEU A 208 -8.51 10.66 20.62
C LEU A 208 -7.60 11.88 20.35
N GLY A 209 -8.07 12.94 19.70
CA GLY A 209 -7.25 14.09 19.31
C GLY A 209 -6.26 13.79 18.17
N ALA A 210 -6.61 12.86 17.28
CA ALA A 210 -5.84 12.56 16.08
C ALA A 210 -5.84 13.75 15.10
N GLY A 211 -4.94 13.72 14.09
CA GLY A 211 -4.87 14.72 13.03
C GLY A 211 -4.47 16.13 13.49
N LYS A 212 -3.27 16.27 14.06
CA LYS A 212 -2.70 17.56 14.49
C LYS A 212 -2.15 18.36 13.31
N ARG A 213 -1.56 17.67 12.32
CA ARG A 213 -0.98 18.29 11.11
C ARG A 213 -1.77 17.96 9.84
N PHE A 214 -2.23 16.73 9.70
CA PHE A 214 -3.05 16.25 8.61
C PHE A 214 -4.48 16.00 9.09
N PRO A 215 -5.45 15.77 8.19
CA PRO A 215 -6.80 15.45 8.62
C PRO A 215 -6.84 14.22 9.56
N PRO A 216 -7.69 14.23 10.60
CA PRO A 216 -7.78 13.14 11.56
C PRO A 216 -8.36 11.85 10.96
N LEU A 217 -9.20 11.99 9.93
CA LEU A 217 -10.03 10.92 9.39
C LEU A 217 -9.98 10.88 7.87
N GLY A 218 -9.70 9.71 7.31
CA GLY A 218 -9.77 9.45 5.87
C GLY A 218 -10.61 8.20 5.59
N ILE A 219 -11.93 8.33 5.63
CA ILE A 219 -12.84 7.21 5.37
C ILE A 219 -12.68 6.78 3.91
N GLN A 220 -12.40 5.50 3.71
CA GLN A 220 -12.16 4.91 2.40
C GLN A 220 -13.43 4.24 1.89
N LYS A 221 -13.75 4.48 0.63
CA LYS A 221 -14.79 3.73 -0.08
C LYS A 221 -14.24 2.36 -0.44
N TYR A 222 -14.91 1.28 -0.04
CA TYR A 222 -14.59 -0.03 -0.60
C TYR A 222 -14.85 -0.06 -2.12
N GLU A 223 -13.87 -0.58 -2.84
CA GLU A 223 -13.91 -0.79 -4.29
C GLU A 223 -13.67 -2.26 -4.61
N VAL A 224 -14.39 -2.78 -5.61
CA VAL A 224 -14.23 -4.16 -6.05
C VAL A 224 -13.06 -4.24 -7.02
N HIS A 225 -12.02 -4.99 -6.64
CA HIS A 225 -10.87 -5.24 -7.50
C HIS A 225 -10.93 -6.64 -8.13
N LYS A 226 -10.38 -6.78 -9.35
CA LYS A 226 -10.39 -8.05 -10.12
C LYS A 226 -9.86 -9.24 -9.31
N HIS A 227 -8.74 -9.04 -8.61
CA HIS A 227 -8.07 -10.07 -7.81
C HIS A 227 -8.30 -9.91 -6.30
N GLY A 228 -9.03 -8.87 -5.87
CA GLY A 228 -9.33 -8.59 -4.47
C GLY A 228 -10.36 -9.55 -3.87
N ARG A 229 -10.40 -9.60 -2.53
CA ARG A 229 -11.46 -10.33 -1.81
C ARG A 229 -12.76 -9.54 -1.84
N LYS A 230 -13.87 -10.29 -1.88
CA LYS A 230 -15.22 -9.74 -1.98
C LYS A 230 -16.07 -10.29 -0.84
N PRO A 231 -16.42 -9.48 0.17
CA PRO A 231 -17.25 -9.95 1.27
C PRO A 231 -18.65 -10.31 0.75
N LYS A 232 -19.20 -11.44 1.18
CA LYS A 232 -20.53 -11.89 0.78
C LYS A 232 -21.60 -10.94 1.32
N GLY A 233 -22.66 -10.71 0.55
CA GLY A 233 -23.80 -9.88 0.97
C GLY A 233 -23.51 -8.37 1.05
N MET A 234 -22.31 -7.93 0.65
CA MET A 234 -21.96 -6.51 0.61
C MET A 234 -22.76 -5.78 -0.47
N ARG A 235 -23.15 -4.53 -0.17
CA ARG A 235 -23.90 -3.66 -1.09
C ARG A 235 -22.95 -2.69 -1.78
N TYR A 236 -23.01 -2.64 -3.11
CA TYR A 236 -22.25 -1.62 -3.84
C TYR A 236 -22.84 -0.23 -3.56
N VAL A 237 -21.98 0.72 -3.19
CA VAL A 237 -22.32 2.13 -3.02
C VAL A 237 -21.66 2.93 -4.13
N SER A 238 -22.43 3.80 -4.78
CA SER A 238 -21.91 4.69 -5.82
C SER A 238 -21.00 5.77 -5.22
N TRP A 239 -20.10 6.36 -6.00
CA TRP A 239 -19.31 7.50 -5.54
C TRP A 239 -20.16 8.71 -5.12
N ARG A 240 -21.36 8.88 -5.71
CA ARG A 240 -22.30 9.94 -5.32
C ARG A 240 -22.86 9.68 -3.93
N ASP A 241 -23.33 8.47 -3.68
CA ASP A 241 -23.92 8.10 -2.39
C ASP A 241 -22.85 8.04 -1.29
N PHE A 242 -21.63 7.61 -1.62
CA PHE A 242 -20.49 7.67 -0.73
C PHE A 242 -20.19 9.11 -0.30
N ARG A 243 -20.08 10.05 -1.26
CA ARG A 243 -19.86 11.47 -0.94
C ARG A 243 -20.99 12.08 -0.13
N ARG A 244 -22.26 11.73 -0.43
CA ARG A 244 -23.42 12.15 0.36
C ARG A 244 -23.31 11.66 1.80
N LYS A 245 -22.89 10.41 2.03
CA LYS A 245 -22.68 9.88 3.38
C LYS A 245 -21.56 10.58 4.13
N LEU A 246 -20.44 10.88 3.46
CA LEU A 246 -19.39 11.70 4.07
C LEU A 246 -19.90 13.08 4.46
N GLU A 247 -20.71 13.72 3.64
CA GLU A 247 -21.34 15.01 3.95
C GLU A 247 -22.31 14.94 5.13
N GLU A 248 -23.17 13.90 5.18
CA GLU A 248 -24.06 13.66 6.32
C GLU A 248 -23.27 13.52 7.63
N TRP A 249 -22.18 12.74 7.62
CA TRP A 249 -21.33 12.56 8.80
C TRP A 249 -20.50 13.80 9.13
N GLU A 250 -20.00 14.51 8.13
CA GLU A 250 -19.25 15.77 8.31
C GLU A 250 -20.14 16.81 9.02
N ASN A 251 -21.41 16.93 8.62
CA ASN A 251 -22.39 17.78 9.30
C ASN A 251 -22.76 17.27 10.70
N LEU A 252 -22.88 15.96 10.90
CA LEU A 252 -23.24 15.39 12.20
C LEU A 252 -22.14 15.55 13.25
N PHE A 253 -20.89 15.33 12.84
CA PHE A 253 -19.73 15.29 13.74
C PHE A 253 -18.90 16.57 13.71
N GLN A 254 -19.25 17.54 12.85
CA GLN A 254 -18.55 18.82 12.70
C GLN A 254 -17.05 18.63 12.44
N THR A 255 -16.69 17.63 11.62
CA THR A 255 -15.32 17.29 11.26
C THR A 255 -15.19 17.05 9.77
N LYS A 256 -14.08 17.47 9.16
CA LYS A 256 -13.86 17.32 7.71
C LYS A 256 -13.64 15.85 7.36
N LEU A 257 -14.52 15.31 6.51
CA LEU A 257 -14.44 13.92 6.00
C LEU A 257 -14.29 13.87 4.48
N ARG A 258 -14.70 14.94 3.77
CA ARG A 258 -14.51 15.06 2.32
C ARG A 258 -13.11 15.58 2.02
N LEU A 259 -12.14 14.68 2.12
CA LEU A 259 -10.73 15.00 1.86
C LEU A 259 -10.44 15.20 0.37
N ASN A 260 -9.46 16.06 0.09
CA ASN A 260 -8.92 16.28 -1.23
C ASN A 260 -7.37 16.19 -1.21
N ARG A 261 -6.73 16.50 -2.35
CA ARG A 261 -5.27 16.40 -2.50
C ARG A 261 -4.50 17.46 -1.69
N GLU A 262 -5.07 18.65 -1.56
CA GLU A 262 -4.44 19.80 -0.89
C GLU A 262 -4.32 19.56 0.61
N ASP A 263 -5.28 18.80 1.20
CA ASP A 263 -5.24 18.36 2.60
C ASP A 263 -3.97 17.57 2.97
N PHE A 264 -3.27 17.04 1.96
CA PHE A 264 -2.03 16.29 2.10
C PHE A 264 -0.85 16.96 1.41
N GLY A 265 -1.00 18.19 0.89
CA GLY A 265 0.03 18.87 0.11
C GLY A 265 0.35 18.18 -1.23
N ILE A 266 -0.56 17.35 -1.74
CA ILE A 266 -0.34 16.59 -2.97
C ILE A 266 -0.49 17.51 -4.18
N HIS A 267 0.58 17.64 -4.97
CA HIS A 267 0.63 18.44 -6.17
C HIS A 267 1.25 17.67 -7.34
N LYS A 268 0.96 18.13 -8.57
CA LYS A 268 1.48 17.49 -9.78
C LYS A 268 3.00 17.64 -9.87
N ARG A 269 3.67 16.59 -10.37
CA ARG A 269 5.09 16.60 -10.72
C ARG A 269 5.28 15.87 -12.04
N GLN A 270 6.44 16.06 -12.66
CA GLN A 270 6.82 15.28 -13.83
C GLN A 270 6.77 13.79 -13.48
N MET A 271 6.04 13.02 -14.29
CA MET A 271 5.97 11.57 -14.16
C MET A 271 7.22 10.94 -14.80
N LEU A 272 7.69 9.82 -14.24
CA LEU A 272 8.72 9.01 -14.90
C LEU A 272 8.30 8.64 -16.33
N PRO A 273 9.23 8.60 -17.30
CA PRO A 273 8.93 8.22 -18.67
C PRO A 273 8.27 6.83 -18.73
N ILE A 274 7.35 6.65 -19.66
CA ILE A 274 6.70 5.36 -19.95
C ILE A 274 7.31 4.82 -21.25
N PRO A 275 8.42 4.06 -21.19
CA PRO A 275 9.19 3.65 -22.37
C PRO A 275 8.40 2.76 -23.34
N TYR A 276 7.51 1.91 -22.83
CA TYR A 276 6.79 0.93 -23.65
C TYR A 276 5.30 1.24 -23.75
N ARG A 277 4.77 1.22 -24.96
CA ARG A 277 3.36 1.56 -25.24
C ARG A 277 2.46 0.35 -25.09
N ARG A 278 1.19 0.59 -24.80
CA ARG A 278 0.16 -0.44 -24.85
C ARG A 278 0.12 -1.05 -26.26
N PHE A 279 0.04 -2.38 -26.32
CA PHE A 279 0.10 -3.23 -27.52
C PHE A 279 1.45 -3.30 -28.22
N GLU A 280 2.48 -2.62 -27.71
CA GLU A 280 3.85 -2.81 -28.18
C GLU A 280 4.32 -4.24 -27.88
N THR A 281 5.08 -4.83 -28.80
CA THR A 281 5.74 -6.11 -28.60
C THR A 281 7.20 -5.89 -28.29
N ILE A 282 7.65 -6.39 -27.13
CA ILE A 282 9.02 -6.25 -26.66
C ILE A 282 9.61 -7.61 -26.30
N ARG A 283 10.94 -7.70 -26.28
CA ARG A 283 11.65 -8.89 -25.76
C ARG A 283 11.88 -8.74 -24.27
N VAL A 284 11.45 -9.71 -23.47
CA VAL A 284 11.59 -9.70 -22.02
C VAL A 284 12.34 -10.95 -21.56
N LYS A 285 12.97 -10.87 -20.38
CA LYS A 285 13.59 -12.03 -19.72
C LYS A 285 12.84 -12.36 -18.44
N THR A 286 12.35 -13.58 -18.27
CA THR A 286 11.75 -14.02 -16.99
C THR A 286 12.82 -14.15 -15.92
N VAL A 287 12.56 -13.64 -14.72
CA VAL A 287 13.54 -13.57 -13.61
C VAL A 287 13.05 -14.20 -12.33
N ALA A 288 11.73 -14.23 -12.09
CA ALA A 288 11.15 -14.85 -10.91
C ALA A 288 9.74 -15.37 -11.18
N PRO A 289 9.20 -16.25 -10.32
CA PRO A 289 7.76 -16.46 -10.24
C PRO A 289 7.01 -15.13 -10.10
N GLY A 290 5.79 -15.06 -10.64
CA GLY A 290 4.96 -13.87 -10.48
C GLY A 290 4.36 -13.76 -9.08
N TRP A 291 3.74 -12.61 -8.82
CA TRP A 291 3.09 -12.36 -7.54
C TRP A 291 1.88 -13.30 -7.34
N LEU A 292 1.06 -13.39 -8.37
CA LEU A 292 -0.09 -14.27 -8.43
C LEU A 292 0.28 -15.58 -9.16
N LYS A 293 -0.52 -16.62 -8.92
CA LYS A 293 -0.49 -17.84 -9.73
C LYS A 293 -0.71 -17.50 -11.19
N HIS A 294 -0.11 -18.28 -12.07
CA HIS A 294 -0.14 -18.07 -13.53
C HIS A 294 0.64 -16.82 -14.00
N GLU A 295 1.38 -16.15 -13.12
CA GLU A 295 2.23 -15.02 -13.50
C GLU A 295 3.72 -15.36 -13.43
N LYS A 296 4.51 -14.58 -14.16
CA LYS A 296 5.97 -14.49 -14.02
C LYS A 296 6.39 -13.04 -13.86
N LEU A 297 7.43 -12.81 -13.08
CA LEU A 297 8.15 -11.55 -13.11
C LEU A 297 9.18 -11.59 -14.23
N ALA A 298 9.21 -10.55 -15.04
CA ALA A 298 10.17 -10.38 -16.11
C ALA A 298 10.80 -8.98 -16.08
N VAL A 299 11.92 -8.83 -16.77
CA VAL A 299 12.59 -7.55 -16.99
C VAL A 299 12.53 -7.19 -18.48
N ALA A 300 12.29 -5.91 -18.75
CA ALA A 300 12.28 -5.34 -20.08
C ALA A 300 13.71 -5.21 -20.66
N PRO A 301 13.87 -4.86 -21.96
CA PRO A 301 15.18 -4.52 -22.52
C PRO A 301 15.91 -3.47 -21.67
N ASN A 302 17.25 -3.54 -21.63
CA ASN A 302 18.10 -2.62 -20.86
C ASN A 302 17.89 -2.63 -19.33
N ASN A 303 17.06 -3.54 -18.79
CA ASN A 303 16.70 -3.57 -17.37
C ASN A 303 16.15 -2.22 -16.88
N ASP A 304 15.27 -1.59 -17.64
CA ASP A 304 14.68 -0.30 -17.27
C ASP A 304 13.33 -0.42 -16.55
N ARG A 305 12.57 -1.51 -16.81
CA ARG A 305 11.28 -1.79 -16.17
C ARG A 305 11.13 -3.26 -15.78
N ALA A 306 10.52 -3.48 -14.61
CA ALA A 306 9.92 -4.75 -14.27
C ALA A 306 8.57 -4.92 -15.00
N ILE A 307 8.23 -6.16 -15.33
CA ILE A 307 7.01 -6.51 -16.07
C ILE A 307 6.38 -7.74 -15.43
N THR A 308 5.08 -7.67 -15.14
CA THR A 308 4.29 -8.84 -14.78
C THR A 308 3.77 -9.49 -16.05
N LEU A 309 4.24 -10.70 -16.34
CA LEU A 309 3.69 -11.54 -17.40
C LEU A 309 2.50 -12.33 -16.87
N VAL A 310 1.34 -12.18 -17.50
CA VAL A 310 0.14 -12.96 -17.18
C VAL A 310 0.07 -14.21 -18.07
N ASN A 311 -0.58 -15.27 -17.59
CA ASN A 311 -0.72 -16.57 -18.27
C ASN A 311 0.64 -17.18 -18.67
N ALA A 312 1.62 -17.09 -17.77
CA ALA A 312 3.02 -17.39 -18.01
C ALA A 312 3.56 -18.54 -17.14
N GLU A 313 2.71 -19.34 -16.50
CA GLU A 313 3.09 -20.44 -15.59
C GLU A 313 4.08 -21.42 -16.23
N HIS A 314 3.87 -21.73 -17.51
CA HIS A 314 4.60 -22.73 -18.28
C HIS A 314 5.97 -22.22 -18.76
N ILE A 315 6.26 -20.92 -18.63
CA ILE A 315 7.50 -20.31 -19.09
C ILE A 315 8.60 -20.50 -18.03
N PRO A 316 9.73 -21.17 -18.36
CA PRO A 316 10.85 -21.33 -17.44
C PRO A 316 11.46 -19.98 -17.02
N ILE A 317 11.99 -19.90 -15.81
CA ILE A 317 12.78 -18.73 -15.37
C ILE A 317 14.07 -18.67 -16.18
N GLY A 318 14.48 -17.46 -16.57
CA GLY A 318 15.64 -17.21 -17.43
C GLY A 318 15.32 -17.16 -18.93
N SER A 319 14.10 -17.51 -19.33
CA SER A 319 13.65 -17.51 -20.72
C SER A 319 13.61 -16.10 -21.29
N LYS A 320 14.11 -15.93 -22.52
CA LYS A 320 13.97 -14.70 -23.31
C LYS A 320 12.85 -14.91 -24.32
N ILE A 321 11.75 -14.17 -24.19
CA ILE A 321 10.56 -14.33 -25.02
C ILE A 321 10.06 -12.98 -25.53
N LYS A 322 9.24 -13.00 -26.57
CA LYS A 322 8.45 -11.82 -26.96
C LYS A 322 7.20 -11.75 -26.08
N ALA A 323 6.83 -10.55 -25.66
CA ALA A 323 5.61 -10.30 -24.92
C ALA A 323 4.93 -9.03 -25.45
N ARG A 324 3.60 -9.02 -25.45
CA ARG A 324 2.79 -7.87 -25.84
C ARG A 324 2.32 -7.12 -24.59
N ILE A 325 2.62 -5.83 -24.50
CA ILE A 325 2.18 -4.98 -23.39
C ILE A 325 0.65 -4.85 -23.40
N LEU A 326 0.00 -5.23 -22.30
CA LEU A 326 -1.45 -5.11 -22.10
C LEU A 326 -1.84 -3.76 -21.47
N THR A 327 -1.02 -3.27 -20.55
CA THR A 327 -1.17 -1.99 -19.85
C THR A 327 0.18 -1.48 -19.38
N ASN A 328 0.30 -0.16 -19.25
CA ASN A 328 1.48 0.57 -18.80
C ASN A 328 1.12 1.73 -17.85
N LYS A 329 -0.06 1.66 -17.21
CA LYS A 329 -0.62 2.76 -16.42
C LYS A 329 0.29 3.09 -15.23
N HIS A 330 0.74 4.34 -15.15
CA HIS A 330 1.67 4.83 -14.12
C HIS A 330 2.96 3.98 -14.03
N ASN A 331 3.52 3.59 -15.17
CA ASN A 331 4.66 2.69 -15.25
C ASN A 331 4.44 1.27 -14.67
N ILE A 332 3.21 0.86 -14.38
CA ILE A 332 2.91 -0.52 -14.00
C ILE A 332 2.61 -1.31 -15.27
N TYR A 333 3.43 -2.32 -15.55
CA TYR A 333 3.35 -3.11 -16.77
C TYR A 333 2.75 -4.49 -16.53
N LEU A 334 1.66 -4.78 -17.24
CA LEU A 334 1.23 -6.15 -17.49
C LEU A 334 1.47 -6.46 -18.97
N ALA A 335 1.96 -7.65 -19.25
CA ALA A 335 2.12 -8.14 -20.61
C ALA A 335 1.72 -9.61 -20.71
N GLU A 336 1.39 -10.06 -21.91
CA GLU A 336 1.17 -11.49 -22.19
C GLU A 336 2.30 -12.02 -23.09
N PRO A 337 2.74 -13.27 -22.88
CA PRO A 337 3.75 -13.87 -23.72
C PRO A 337 3.20 -14.17 -25.13
N LEU A 338 4.05 -14.04 -26.15
CA LEU A 338 3.76 -14.41 -27.55
C LEU A 338 4.54 -15.68 -27.92
N VAL A 339 4.36 -16.73 -27.10
CA VAL A 339 5.03 -18.03 -27.23
C VAL A 339 4.20 -19.04 -28.00
#